data_AF-A0A976M3N1-F1
#
_entry.id   AF-A0A976M3N1-F1
#
_cell.length_a   1.000
_cell.length_b   1.000
_cell.length_c   1.000
_cell.angle_alpha   90.00
_cell.angle_beta   90.00
_cell.angle_gamma   90.00
#
_symmetry.space_group_name_H-M   'P 1'
#
loop_
_entity.id
_entity.type
_entity.pdbx_description
1 polymer ?
#
loop_
_entity_poly.entity_id
_entity_poly.type
_entity_poly.pdbx_seq_one_letter_code
_entity_poly.pdbx_strand_id
1 'polypeptide(L)'
;MTLYETIELWNNIDSKRNYKSELTCYAEPEYSRESREHKELELKLLREKLFEISEPNCTLEEKYIKASGPGGQKINKSAICDQLIYSNPSGSIKIVIKCKKHRTLMLNRIEATKILISRIEEIKENEIAEMKKENFREAIKNRKLTEKEKNIRMIFKRHRAIKKKARSKIIDESEY
;
A
#
# COMPACT_ATOMS: atom_id res chain seq x y z
N MET A 1 -17.32 1.74 -4.83
CA MET A 1 -16.20 2.14 -5.69
C MET A 1 -15.25 0.96 -5.77
N THR A 2 -15.13 0.32 -6.92
CA THR A 2 -14.19 -0.79 -7.15
C THR A 2 -12.79 -0.23 -7.39
N LEU A 3 -11.84 -0.54 -6.51
CA LEU A 3 -10.43 -0.18 -6.73
C LEU A 3 -9.83 -1.22 -7.67
N TYR A 4 -9.66 -0.84 -8.93
CA TYR A 4 -8.89 -1.63 -9.90
C TYR A 4 -7.47 -1.08 -9.94
N GLU A 5 -6.53 -1.81 -9.37
CA GLU A 5 -5.12 -1.51 -9.51
C GLU A 5 -4.47 -2.53 -10.44
N THR A 6 -4.07 -2.05 -11.62
CA THR A 6 -3.22 -2.79 -12.54
C THR A 6 -1.80 -2.28 -12.36
N ILE A 7 -0.93 -3.12 -11.81
CA ILE A 7 0.47 -2.76 -11.59
C ILE A 7 1.31 -3.44 -12.67
N GLU A 8 1.81 -2.62 -13.60
CA GLU A 8 2.79 -3.04 -14.59
C GLU A 8 4.18 -2.62 -14.13
N LEU A 9 4.96 -3.55 -13.56
CA LEU A 9 6.34 -3.27 -13.20
C LEU A 9 7.23 -3.36 -14.43
N TRP A 10 7.60 -2.19 -14.95
CA TRP A 10 8.69 -2.00 -15.89
C TRP A 10 9.86 -1.39 -15.13
N ASN A 11 11.07 -1.92 -15.38
CA ASN A 11 12.29 -1.55 -14.65
C ASN A 11 12.39 -0.06 -14.36
N ASN A 12 12.30 0.30 -13.08
CA ASN A 12 12.77 1.57 -12.58
C ASN A 12 13.36 1.36 -11.19
N ILE A 13 14.65 1.02 -11.15
CA ILE A 13 15.47 1.12 -9.95
C ILE A 13 16.70 1.91 -10.39
N ASP A 14 16.59 3.23 -10.27
CA ASP A 14 17.74 4.12 -10.38
C ASP A 14 18.67 3.95 -9.18
N SER A 15 19.94 3.76 -9.50
CA SER A 15 21.12 4.36 -8.87
C SER A 15 21.28 4.29 -7.33
N LYS A 16 22.37 3.58 -6.95
CA LYS A 16 23.18 3.65 -5.70
C LYS A 16 22.79 2.73 -4.54
N ARG A 17 23.46 1.58 -4.45
CA ARG A 17 24.01 1.09 -3.18
C ARG A 17 25.43 0.56 -3.38
N ASN A 18 26.32 1.07 -2.52
CA ASN A 18 27.76 0.89 -2.45
C ASN A 18 28.17 -0.59 -2.39
N TYR A 19 29.26 -0.89 -3.09
CA TYR A 19 30.04 -2.12 -2.99
C TYR A 19 31.19 -1.94 -1.99
N LYS A 20 31.52 -3.04 -1.28
CA LYS A 20 32.52 -3.24 -0.19
C LYS A 20 32.08 -2.72 1.19
N SER A 21 32.34 -3.39 2.32
CA SER A 21 33.24 -4.51 2.70
C SER A 21 32.62 -5.15 3.96
N GLU A 22 32.71 -6.45 4.22
CA GLU A 22 33.82 -7.11 4.93
C GLU A 22 33.57 -8.62 4.94
N LEU A 23 34.65 -9.39 4.80
CA LEU A 23 34.65 -10.84 4.97
C LEU A 23 34.35 -11.18 6.44
N THR A 24 33.22 -11.84 6.69
CA THR A 24 33.06 -12.67 7.88
C THR A 24 33.09 -14.13 7.45
N CYS A 25 34.20 -14.77 7.80
CA CYS A 25 34.55 -16.17 7.59
C CYS A 25 33.84 -17.11 8.57
N TYR A 26 32.53 -16.94 8.76
CA TYR A 26 31.70 -18.00 9.32
C TYR A 26 31.11 -18.78 8.14
N ALA A 27 31.63 -20.00 7.96
CA ALA A 27 31.12 -20.96 7.00
C ALA A 27 29.63 -21.24 7.30
N GLU A 28 28.75 -20.55 6.57
CA GLU A 28 27.35 -20.97 6.44
C GLU A 28 27.36 -22.33 5.71
N PRO A 29 26.69 -23.37 6.25
CA PRO A 29 26.74 -24.70 5.66
C PRO A 29 26.30 -24.66 4.19
N GLU A 30 27.16 -25.19 3.32
CA GLU A 30 26.99 -25.32 1.88
C GLU A 30 25.83 -26.28 1.55
N TYR A 31 24.60 -25.77 1.57
CA TYR A 31 23.52 -26.33 0.77
C TYR A 31 22.91 -25.20 -0.06
N SER A 32 23.34 -25.18 -1.32
CA SER A 32 23.11 -24.20 -2.37
C SER A 32 21.75 -23.48 -2.31
N ARG A 33 21.76 -22.18 -2.01
CA ARG A 33 20.62 -21.24 -2.11
C ARG A 33 19.97 -21.12 -3.51
N GLU A 34 20.35 -21.97 -4.47
CA GLU A 34 20.05 -21.77 -5.89
C GLU A 34 19.29 -22.91 -6.59
N SER A 35 19.16 -24.09 -5.95
CA SER A 35 18.45 -25.23 -6.54
C SER A 35 16.97 -24.91 -6.80
N ARG A 36 16.42 -25.51 -7.86
CA ARG A 36 15.01 -25.32 -8.27
C ARG A 36 14.04 -25.63 -7.12
N GLU A 37 14.34 -26.66 -6.33
CA GLU A 37 13.56 -27.09 -5.17
C GLU A 37 13.44 -25.99 -4.11
N HIS A 38 14.49 -25.23 -3.85
CA HIS A 38 14.45 -24.11 -2.91
C HIS A 38 13.48 -23.01 -3.36
N LYS A 39 13.46 -22.70 -4.66
CA LYS A 39 12.53 -21.72 -5.24
C LYS A 39 11.08 -22.21 -5.12
N GLU A 40 10.85 -23.50 -5.31
CA GLU A 40 9.54 -24.14 -5.15
C GLU A 40 9.07 -24.09 -3.70
N LEU A 41 9.96 -24.38 -2.75
CA LEU A 41 9.68 -24.25 -1.33
C LEU A 41 9.42 -22.79 -0.92
N GLU A 42 10.23 -21.84 -1.39
CA GLU A 42 10.04 -20.41 -1.13
C GLU A 42 8.67 -19.94 -1.63
N LEU A 43 8.30 -20.30 -2.86
CA LEU A 43 6.98 -19.94 -3.40
C LEU A 43 5.85 -20.55 -2.56
N LYS A 44 5.99 -21.80 -2.12
CA LYS A 44 4.99 -22.46 -1.28
C LYS A 44 4.78 -21.71 0.03
N LEU A 45 5.86 -21.38 0.74
CA LEU A 45 5.81 -20.61 1.99
C LEU A 45 5.15 -19.25 1.79
N LEU A 46 5.43 -18.56 0.68
CA LEU A 46 4.80 -17.29 0.36
C LEU A 46 3.30 -17.44 0.09
N ARG A 47 2.87 -18.52 -0.58
CA ARG A 47 1.44 -18.77 -0.83
C ARG A 47 0.70 -19.13 0.46
N GLU A 48 1.34 -19.85 1.37
CA GLU A 48 0.80 -20.11 2.71
C GLU A 48 0.63 -18.80 3.50
N LYS A 49 1.67 -17.95 3.55
CA LYS A 49 1.58 -16.61 4.15
C LYS A 49 0.48 -15.76 3.52
N LEU A 50 0.35 -15.80 2.19
CA LEU A 50 -0.71 -15.08 1.48
C LEU A 50 -2.10 -15.58 1.91
N PHE A 51 -2.29 -16.88 2.07
CA PHE A 51 -3.56 -17.46 2.52
C PHE A 51 -3.92 -16.99 3.94
N GLU A 52 -2.94 -16.98 4.85
CA GLU A 52 -3.13 -16.50 6.23
C GLU A 52 -3.57 -15.03 6.29
N ILE A 53 -3.02 -14.19 5.41
CA ILE A 53 -3.34 -12.76 5.36
C ILE A 53 -4.62 -12.52 4.54
N SER A 54 -4.99 -13.41 3.63
CA SER A 54 -6.15 -13.20 2.77
C SER A 54 -7.49 -13.29 3.54
N GLU A 55 -8.51 -12.62 3.01
CA GLU A 55 -9.88 -12.77 3.49
C GLU A 55 -10.49 -14.12 3.11
N PRO A 56 -11.48 -14.63 3.87
CA PRO A 56 -12.17 -15.86 3.54
C PRO A 56 -12.86 -15.78 2.17
N ASN A 57 -12.90 -16.92 1.47
CA ASN A 57 -13.49 -17.06 0.14
C ASN A 57 -12.84 -16.20 -0.97
N CYS A 58 -11.64 -15.66 -0.74
CA CYS A 58 -10.88 -15.00 -1.79
C CYS A 58 -10.50 -15.97 -2.92
N THR A 59 -10.33 -15.42 -4.11
CA THR A 59 -9.93 -16.16 -5.31
C THR A 59 -8.59 -15.65 -5.79
N LEU A 60 -7.70 -16.58 -6.12
CA LEU A 60 -6.37 -16.28 -6.66
C LEU A 60 -6.21 -17.04 -7.97
N GLU A 61 -6.15 -16.31 -9.07
CA GLU A 61 -5.86 -16.87 -10.40
C GLU A 61 -4.45 -16.50 -10.84
N GLU A 62 -3.72 -17.47 -11.38
CA GLU A 62 -2.38 -17.30 -11.93
C GLU A 62 -2.42 -17.56 -13.44
N LYS A 63 -1.88 -16.63 -14.24
CA LYS A 63 -1.83 -16.71 -15.71
C LYS A 63 -0.42 -16.37 -16.19
N TYR A 64 0.07 -17.15 -17.14
CA TYR A 64 1.38 -16.91 -17.74
C TYR A 64 1.23 -16.28 -19.11
N ILE A 65 1.65 -15.02 -19.23
CA ILE A 65 1.50 -14.23 -20.44
C ILE A 65 2.87 -14.00 -21.10
N LYS A 66 2.86 -13.73 -22.40
CA LYS A 66 4.05 -13.23 -23.10
C LYS A 66 4.32 -11.81 -22.63
N ALA A 67 5.59 -11.50 -22.41
CA ALA A 67 5.97 -10.13 -22.06
C ALA A 67 5.82 -9.22 -23.28
N SER A 68 5.24 -8.04 -23.08
CA SER A 68 5.23 -6.98 -24.09
C SER A 68 6.52 -6.15 -24.02
N GLY A 69 6.93 -5.54 -25.14
CA GLY A 69 8.03 -4.58 -25.22
C GLY A 69 9.15 -4.92 -26.20
N PRO A 70 10.07 -3.98 -26.49
CA PRO A 70 11.26 -4.24 -27.29
C PRO A 70 12.11 -5.29 -26.58
N GLY A 71 12.36 -6.41 -27.25
CA GLY A 71 13.05 -7.55 -26.66
C GLY A 71 13.47 -8.59 -27.67
N GLY A 72 14.36 -9.48 -27.24
CA GLY A 72 14.81 -10.62 -28.04
C GLY A 72 13.80 -11.77 -28.07
N GLN A 73 14.22 -12.88 -28.69
CA GLN A 73 13.40 -14.08 -28.88
C GLN A 73 12.73 -14.58 -27.58
N LYS A 74 13.45 -14.50 -26.45
CA LYS A 74 12.95 -14.96 -25.15
C LYS A 74 11.77 -14.15 -24.62
N ILE A 75 11.75 -12.83 -24.82
CA ILE A 75 10.66 -11.96 -24.36
C ILE A 75 9.42 -12.18 -25.23
N ASN A 76 9.61 -12.29 -26.55
CA ASN A 76 8.51 -12.33 -27.52
C ASN A 76 7.87 -13.73 -27.66
N LYS A 77 8.64 -14.81 -27.45
CA LYS A 77 8.17 -16.18 -27.69
C LYS A 77 7.86 -16.97 -26.43
N SER A 78 8.34 -16.56 -25.26
CA SER A 78 8.16 -17.33 -24.02
C SER A 78 7.17 -16.64 -23.06
N ALA A 79 6.21 -17.41 -22.54
CA ALA A 79 5.26 -16.96 -21.51
C ALA A 79 5.93 -16.94 -20.13
N ILE A 80 6.87 -16.01 -19.95
CA ILE A 80 7.68 -15.86 -18.73
C ILE A 80 7.07 -14.83 -17.77
N CYS A 81 6.20 -13.95 -18.26
CA CYS A 81 5.57 -12.93 -17.44
C CYS A 81 4.44 -13.58 -16.63
N ASP A 82 4.50 -13.43 -15.31
CA ASP A 82 3.46 -13.90 -14.41
C ASP A 82 2.38 -12.84 -14.25
N GLN A 83 1.12 -13.25 -14.28
CA GLN A 83 -0.04 -12.41 -14.02
C GLN A 83 -0.85 -13.02 -12.89
N LEU A 84 -0.81 -12.39 -11.72
CA LEU A 84 -1.61 -12.76 -10.56
C LEU A 84 -2.84 -11.88 -10.48
N ILE A 85 -4.00 -12.52 -10.37
CA ILE A 85 -5.28 -11.86 -10.18
C ILE A 85 -5.80 -12.33 -8.83
N TYR A 86 -5.84 -11.40 -7.88
CA TYR A 86 -6.45 -11.61 -6.58
C TYR A 86 -7.79 -10.90 -6.55
N SER A 87 -8.86 -11.61 -6.22
CA SER A 87 -10.21 -11.06 -6.11
C SER A 87 -10.89 -11.51 -4.83
N ASN A 88 -11.41 -10.54 -4.09
CA ASN A 88 -12.32 -10.77 -2.98
C ASN A 88 -13.77 -10.97 -3.51
N PRO A 89 -14.55 -11.92 -2.98
CA PRO A 89 -15.96 -12.13 -3.33
C PRO A 89 -16.84 -10.89 -3.15
N SER A 90 -16.53 -10.03 -2.18
CA SER A 90 -17.26 -8.76 -1.95
C SER A 90 -17.05 -7.75 -3.10
N GLY A 91 -16.05 -7.97 -3.95
CA GLY A 91 -15.70 -7.08 -5.06
C GLY A 91 -14.99 -5.79 -4.63
N SER A 92 -14.80 -5.57 -3.32
CA SER A 92 -14.12 -4.39 -2.78
C SER A 92 -12.65 -4.32 -3.18
N ILE A 93 -11.97 -5.46 -3.18
CA ILE A 93 -10.53 -5.56 -3.44
C ILE A 93 -10.31 -6.48 -4.65
N LYS A 94 -9.76 -5.89 -5.73
CA LYS A 94 -9.30 -6.63 -6.90
C LYS A 94 -7.92 -6.13 -7.33
N ILE A 95 -6.91 -6.99 -7.18
CA ILE A 95 -5.52 -6.67 -7.46
C ILE A 95 -5.04 -7.50 -8.64
N VAL A 96 -4.52 -6.82 -9.66
CA VAL A 96 -3.93 -7.48 -10.83
C VAL A 96 -2.47 -7.08 -10.93
N ILE A 97 -1.59 -8.03 -10.69
CA ILE A 97 -0.13 -7.85 -10.75
C ILE A 97 0.39 -8.53 -12.00
N LYS A 98 1.13 -7.78 -12.84
CA LYS A 98 1.92 -8.35 -13.94
C LYS A 98 3.40 -8.20 -13.61
N CYS A 99 4.12 -9.32 -13.52
CA CYS A 99 5.54 -9.34 -13.15
C CYS A 99 6.40 -9.96 -14.26
N LYS A 100 7.40 -9.20 -14.72
CA LYS A 100 8.42 -9.63 -15.69
C LYS A 100 9.84 -9.20 -15.30
N LYS A 101 10.13 -9.20 -14.01
CA LYS A 101 11.39 -8.71 -13.44
C LYS A 101 12.59 -9.58 -13.82
N HIS A 102 12.40 -10.90 -13.87
CA HIS A 102 13.43 -11.89 -14.12
C HIS A 102 13.22 -12.61 -15.46
N ARG A 103 14.31 -13.19 -15.97
CA ARG A 103 14.31 -14.01 -17.19
C ARG A 103 13.72 -15.42 -16.99
N THR A 104 13.37 -15.82 -15.77
CA THR A 104 12.80 -17.13 -15.47
C THR A 104 11.41 -16.96 -14.87
N LEU A 105 10.50 -17.86 -15.24
CA LEU A 105 9.12 -17.81 -14.77
C LEU A 105 9.04 -17.96 -13.25
N MET A 106 9.80 -18.90 -12.69
CA MET A 106 9.74 -19.20 -11.25
C MET A 106 10.06 -17.97 -10.38
N LEU A 107 11.12 -17.24 -10.72
CA LEU A 107 11.46 -16.02 -10.01
C LEU A 107 10.38 -14.94 -10.15
N ASN A 108 9.74 -14.84 -11.32
CA ASN A 108 8.63 -13.90 -11.50
C ASN A 108 7.42 -14.25 -10.62
N ARG A 109 7.12 -15.55 -10.43
CA ARG A 109 6.04 -16.00 -9.53
C ARG A 109 6.31 -15.64 -8.08
N ILE A 110 7.54 -15.86 -7.62
CA ILE A 110 7.97 -15.50 -6.26
C ILE A 110 7.82 -14.00 -6.06
N GLU A 111 8.36 -13.20 -6.97
CA GLU A 111 8.30 -11.74 -6.88
C GLU A 111 6.87 -11.20 -6.97
N ALA A 112 6.04 -11.73 -7.88
CA ALA A 112 4.64 -11.36 -7.98
C ALA A 112 3.87 -11.67 -6.69
N THR A 113 4.17 -12.81 -6.05
CA THR A 113 3.56 -13.20 -4.78
C THR A 113 4.00 -12.28 -3.64
N LYS A 114 5.28 -11.92 -3.57
CA LYS A 114 5.80 -10.94 -2.59
C LYS A 114 5.10 -9.59 -2.71
N ILE A 115 4.97 -9.08 -3.94
CA ILE A 115 4.28 -7.82 -4.22
C ILE A 115 2.81 -7.88 -3.79
N LEU A 116 2.13 -9.00 -4.09
CA LEU A 116 0.74 -9.20 -3.69
C LEU A 116 0.56 -9.15 -2.18
N ILE A 117 1.41 -9.85 -1.44
CA ILE A 117 1.39 -9.86 0.04
C ILE A 117 1.57 -8.45 0.58
N SER A 118 2.61 -7.74 0.14
CA SER A 118 2.89 -6.38 0.60
C SER A 118 1.72 -5.43 0.32
N ARG A 119 1.04 -5.58 -0.82
CA ARG A 119 -0.10 -4.72 -1.15
C ARG A 119 -1.31 -5.00 -0.26
N ILE A 120 -1.59 -6.27 0.04
CA ILE A 120 -2.68 -6.64 0.95
C ILE A 120 -2.38 -6.16 2.37
N GLU A 121 -1.13 -6.32 2.85
CA GLU A 121 -0.69 -5.79 4.14
C GLU A 121 -0.89 -4.27 4.21
N GLU A 122 -0.47 -3.52 3.18
CA GLU A 122 -0.63 -2.07 3.11
C GLU A 122 -2.10 -1.62 3.13
N ILE A 123 -2.99 -2.33 2.41
CA ILE A 123 -4.43 -2.03 2.43
C ILE A 123 -4.98 -2.19 3.86
N LYS A 124 -4.64 -3.29 4.54
CA LYS A 124 -5.09 -3.53 5.92
C LYS A 124 -4.55 -2.49 6.90
N GLU A 125 -3.28 -2.11 6.76
CA GLU A 125 -2.67 -1.07 7.60
C GLU A 125 -3.36 0.28 7.41
N ASN A 126 -3.66 0.65 6.17
CA ASN A 126 -4.36 1.88 5.85
C ASN A 126 -5.79 1.90 6.42
N GLU A 127 -6.52 0.78 6.33
CA GLU A 127 -7.85 0.64 6.94
C GLU A 127 -7.79 0.83 8.46
N ILE A 128 -6.83 0.18 9.13
CA ILE A 128 -6.62 0.33 10.58
C ILE A 128 -6.24 1.78 10.93
N ALA A 129 -5.40 2.41 10.12
CA ALA A 129 -4.96 3.79 10.35
C ALA A 129 -6.13 4.79 10.22
N GLU A 130 -6.97 4.64 9.20
CA GLU A 130 -8.15 5.49 9.04
C GLU A 130 -9.18 5.27 10.15
N MET A 131 -9.43 4.03 10.59
CA MET A 131 -10.29 3.76 11.75
C MET A 131 -9.76 4.44 13.02
N LYS A 132 -8.45 4.34 13.30
CA LYS A 132 -7.84 5.00 14.48
C LYS A 132 -7.97 6.51 14.41
N LYS A 133 -7.77 7.09 13.23
CA LYS A 133 -7.88 8.53 12.99
C LYS A 133 -9.32 9.03 13.15
N GLU A 134 -10.30 8.26 12.70
CA GLU A 134 -11.72 8.55 12.91
C GLU A 134 -12.09 8.50 14.40
N ASN A 135 -11.71 7.42 15.09
CA ASN A 135 -11.93 7.28 16.53
C ASN A 135 -11.26 8.42 17.33
N PHE A 136 -10.06 8.83 16.93
CA PHE A 136 -9.36 9.96 17.55
C PHE A 136 -10.07 11.30 17.31
N ARG A 137 -10.56 11.54 16.09
CA ARG A 137 -11.36 12.73 15.77
C ARG A 137 -12.64 12.77 16.59
N GLU A 138 -13.32 11.65 16.72
CA GLU A 138 -14.54 11.53 17.52
C GLU A 138 -14.25 11.74 19.01
N ALA A 139 -13.19 11.13 19.53
CA ALA A 139 -12.74 11.34 20.90
C ALA A 139 -12.43 12.81 21.17
N ILE A 140 -11.75 13.52 20.25
CA ILE A 140 -11.50 14.96 20.37
C ILE A 140 -12.79 15.76 20.35
N LYS A 141 -13.75 15.42 19.48
CA LYS A 141 -15.03 16.12 19.37
C LYS A 141 -15.85 15.97 20.66
N ASN A 142 -15.85 14.78 21.24
CA ASN A 142 -16.63 14.43 22.42
C ASN A 142 -15.88 14.72 23.73
N ARG A 143 -14.61 15.11 23.69
CA ARG A 143 -13.83 15.40 24.90
C ARG A 143 -14.41 16.58 25.66
N LYS A 144 -14.44 16.47 26.99
CA LYS A 144 -14.76 17.59 27.87
C LYS A 144 -13.61 18.59 27.85
N LEU A 145 -13.92 19.86 27.57
CA LEU A 145 -12.97 20.96 27.64
C LEU A 145 -12.62 21.25 29.10
N THR A 146 -11.35 21.54 29.36
CA THR A 146 -10.88 22.04 30.67
C THR A 146 -11.38 23.46 30.92
N GLU A 147 -11.44 23.89 32.18
CA GLU A 147 -11.88 25.26 32.52
C GLU A 147 -11.03 26.35 31.85
N LYS A 148 -9.71 26.14 31.74
CA LYS A 148 -8.81 27.05 31.02
C LYS A 148 -9.16 27.16 29.53
N GLU A 149 -9.39 26.03 28.85
CA GLU A 149 -9.78 26.01 27.43
C GLU A 149 -11.16 26.66 27.21
N LYS A 150 -12.11 26.45 28.13
CA LYS A 150 -13.42 27.13 28.11
C LYS A 150 -13.26 28.65 28.20
N ASN A 151 -12.42 29.14 29.12
CA ASN A 151 -12.15 30.57 29.29
C ASN A 151 -11.51 31.20 28.05
N ILE A 152 -10.49 30.54 27.48
CA ILE A 152 -9.86 30.98 26.23
C ILE A 152 -10.90 31.05 25.10
N ARG A 153 -11.73 30.02 24.95
CA ARG A 153 -12.80 29.98 23.95
C ARG A 153 -13.81 31.12 24.13
N MET A 154 -14.15 31.47 25.37
CA MET A 154 -15.03 32.60 25.68
C MET A 154 -14.40 33.93 25.26
N ILE A 155 -13.11 34.16 25.57
CA ILE A 155 -12.37 35.36 25.18
C ILE A 155 -12.34 35.53 23.66
N PHE A 156 -12.01 34.47 22.92
CA PHE A 156 -12.03 34.49 21.46
C PHE A 156 -13.41 34.81 20.89
N LYS A 157 -14.49 34.25 21.46
CA LYS A 157 -15.87 34.58 21.06
C LYS A 157 -16.18 36.06 21.28
N ARG A 158 -15.77 36.65 22.42
CA ARG A 158 -15.95 38.09 22.71
C ARG A 158 -15.21 38.96 21.70
N HIS A 159 -13.93 38.70 21.44
CA HIS A 159 -13.17 39.45 20.43
C HIS A 159 -13.78 39.34 19.03
N ARG A 160 -14.29 38.16 18.64
CA ARG A 160 -14.96 37.96 17.35
C ARG A 160 -16.25 38.77 17.24
N ALA A 161 -17.04 38.85 18.32
CA ALA A 161 -18.26 39.65 18.35
C ALA A 161 -17.96 41.15 18.20
N ILE A 162 -16.94 41.65 18.90
CA ILE A 162 -16.48 43.04 18.78
C ILE A 162 -16.07 43.34 17.33
N LYS A 163 -15.24 42.49 16.72
CA LYS A 163 -14.86 42.63 15.30
C LYS A 163 -16.06 42.60 14.35
N LYS A 164 -17.07 41.76 14.61
CA LYS A 164 -18.28 41.69 13.78
C LYS A 164 -19.10 42.97 13.88
N LYS A 165 -19.27 43.52 15.09
CA LYS A 165 -19.96 44.79 15.33
C LYS A 165 -19.22 45.97 14.70
N ALA A 166 -17.89 45.98 14.75
CA ALA A 166 -17.10 47.01 14.07
C ALA A 166 -17.23 46.97 12.54
N ARG A 167 -17.61 45.83 11.96
CA ARG A 167 -17.85 45.68 10.50
C ARG A 167 -19.30 45.91 10.09
N SER A 168 -20.25 45.99 11.02
CA SER A 168 -21.65 46.23 10.64
C SER A 168 -21.79 47.65 10.10
N LYS A 169 -22.65 47.81 9.09
CA LYS A 169 -22.95 49.10 8.49
C LYS A 169 -23.42 50.05 9.59
N ILE A 170 -22.82 51.23 9.67
CA ILE A 170 -23.28 52.29 10.56
C ILE A 170 -24.58 52.79 9.93
N ILE A 171 -25.68 52.63 10.63
CA ILE A 171 -26.95 53.26 10.28
C ILE A 171 -26.88 54.63 10.94
N ASP A 172 -26.86 55.69 10.14
CA ASP A 172 -26.90 57.06 10.64
C ASP A 172 -28.35 57.37 11.04
N GLU A 173 -28.60 57.62 12.33
CA GLU A 173 -29.93 57.94 12.84
C GLU A 173 -30.40 59.35 12.40
N SER A 174 -29.55 60.14 11.75
CA SER A 174 -29.92 61.47 11.20
C SER A 174 -30.66 61.42 9.86
N GLU A 175 -30.84 60.23 9.26
CA GLU A 175 -31.61 60.04 8.02
C GLU A 175 -33.12 59.78 8.22
N TYR A 176 -33.67 60.00 9.42
CA TYR A 176 -35.11 59.88 9.71
C TYR A 176 -35.76 61.17 10.22
#